data_AF-A0A3A8IZI6-F1
#
_entry.id   AF-A0A3A8IZI6-F1
#
_cell.length_a   1.000
_cell.length_b   1.000
_cell.length_c   1.000
_cell.angle_alpha   90.00
_cell.angle_beta   90.00
_cell.angle_gamma   90.00
#
_symmetry.space_group_name_H-M   'P 1'
#
loop_
_entity.id
_entity.type
_entity.pdbx_description
1 polymer ?
#
loop_
_entity_poly.entity_id
_entity_poly.type
_entity_poly.pdbx_seq_one_letter_code
_entity_poly.pdbx_strand_id
1 'polypeptide(L)' 'MCHPDAANTHPETYPKYQVQLGRVALLRDMINWCIENPVRGKPLADGDPKMRAMEAYIYAQRKGVKLEYGKH' A
#
# COMPACT_ATOMS: atom_id res chain seq x y z
N MET A 1 8.66 8.07 11.31
CA MET A 1 7.73 6.95 10.99
C MET A 1 6.40 7.56 10.56
N CYS A 2 5.98 7.41 9.30
CA CYS A 2 4.78 8.09 8.76
C CYS A 2 3.48 7.33 9.09
N HIS A 3 3.53 6.00 9.11
CA HIS A 3 2.40 5.11 9.38
C HIS A 3 2.82 4.05 10.40
N PRO A 4 2.80 4.35 11.71
CA PRO A 4 3.10 3.37 12.75
C PRO A 4 2.14 2.18 12.63
N ASP A 5 2.66 0.95 12.67
CA ASP A 5 1.90 -0.29 12.55
C ASP A 5 0.89 -0.29 11.39
N ALA A 6 1.28 0.27 10.24
CA ALA A 6 0.44 0.42 9.05
C ALA A 6 -0.86 1.23 9.26
N ALA A 7 -0.94 2.05 10.31
CA ALA A 7 -2.10 2.89 10.58
C ALA A 7 -2.38 3.89 9.43
N ASN A 8 -3.66 4.12 9.16
CA ASN A 8 -4.16 5.07 8.15
C ASN A 8 -3.65 4.82 6.71
N THR A 9 -3.28 3.59 6.36
CA THR A 9 -2.86 3.21 4.99
C THR A 9 -4.03 2.84 4.07
N HIS A 10 -5.21 2.56 4.64
CA HIS A 10 -6.46 2.26 3.93
C HIS A 10 -6.36 1.22 2.79
N PRO A 11 -5.74 0.05 3.02
CA PRO A 11 -5.63 -1.03 2.03
C PRO A 11 -6.97 -1.51 1.46
N GLU A 12 -8.07 -1.38 2.22
CA GLU A 12 -9.41 -1.76 1.80
C GLU A 12 -9.96 -0.94 0.63
N THR A 13 -9.31 0.17 0.29
CA THR A 13 -9.71 1.07 -0.81
C THR A 13 -9.02 0.75 -2.14
N TYR A 14 -8.01 -0.12 -2.14
CA TYR A 14 -7.29 -0.50 -3.36
C TYR A 14 -7.94 -1.69 -4.06
N PRO A 15 -8.04 -1.69 -5.41
CA PRO A 15 -7.42 -0.74 -6.34
C PRO A 15 -8.14 0.60 -6.41
N LYS A 16 -7.38 1.69 -6.63
CA LYS A 16 -7.93 3.04 -6.80
C LYS A 16 -7.05 3.94 -7.65
N TYR A 17 -7.60 5.03 -8.15
CA TYR A 17 -6.81 6.05 -8.86
C TYR A 17 -5.89 6.75 -7.87
N GLN A 18 -4.59 6.77 -8.15
CA GLN A 18 -3.62 7.48 -7.32
C GLN A 18 -3.06 8.67 -8.08
N VAL A 19 -3.31 9.86 -7.54
CA VAL A 19 -2.90 11.13 -8.17
C VAL A 19 -1.37 11.20 -8.33
N GLN A 20 -0.63 10.68 -7.35
CA GLN A 20 0.84 10.62 -7.37
C GLN A 20 1.38 9.76 -8.53
N LEU A 21 0.58 8.79 -9.00
CA LEU A 21 0.96 7.86 -10.07
C LEU A 21 0.27 8.17 -11.40
N GLY A 22 -0.76 9.03 -11.41
CA GLY A 22 -1.54 9.37 -12.60
C GLY A 22 -2.30 8.18 -13.22
N ARG A 23 -2.53 7.11 -12.45
CA ARG A 23 -3.18 5.87 -12.91
C ARG A 23 -3.90 5.15 -11.78
N VAL A 24 -4.72 4.17 -12.14
CA VAL A 24 -5.19 3.17 -11.17
C VAL A 24 -3.99 2.37 -10.66
N ALA A 25 -3.94 2.21 -9.34
CA ALA A 25 -2.84 1.62 -8.62
C ALA A 25 -3.34 0.53 -7.68
N LEU A 26 -2.50 -0.47 -7.48
CA LEU A 26 -2.62 -1.49 -6.44
C LEU A 26 -1.97 -1.00 -5.14
N LEU A 27 -2.23 -1.70 -4.03
CA LEU A 27 -1.58 -1.40 -2.75
C LEU A 27 -0.04 -1.45 -2.88
N ARG A 28 0.51 -2.47 -3.55
CA ARG A 28 1.96 -2.60 -3.80
C ARG A 28 2.59 -1.45 -4.57
N ASP A 29 1.86 -0.84 -5.50
CA ASP A 29 2.35 0.32 -6.25
C ASP A 29 2.65 1.46 -5.26
N MET A 30 1.75 1.66 -4.30
CA MET A 30 1.91 2.69 -3.27
C MET A 30 2.90 2.30 -2.17
N ILE A 31 3.04 1.01 -1.85
CA ILE A 31 4.12 0.52 -0.96
C ILE A 31 5.48 0.90 -1.57
N ASN A 32 5.72 0.55 -2.85
CA ASN A 32 6.98 0.88 -3.51
C ASN A 32 7.15 2.40 -3.68
N TRP A 33 6.09 3.13 -4.02
CA TRP A 33 6.15 4.59 -4.08
C TRP A 33 6.58 5.21 -2.74
N CYS A 34 6.07 4.71 -1.61
CA CYS A 34 6.46 5.16 -0.27
C CYS A 34 7.92 4.78 0.08
N ILE A 35 8.38 3.61 -0.35
CA ILE A 35 9.77 3.18 -0.16
C ILE A 35 10.72 4.08 -0.94
N GLU A 36 10.40 4.39 -2.20
CA GLU A 36 11.29 5.16 -3.08
C GLU A 36 11.30 6.66 -2.75
N ASN A 37 10.12 7.25 -2.49
CA ASN A 37 9.98 8.71 -2.44
C ASN A 37 10.25 9.27 -1.03
N PRO A 38 9.43 8.99 0.00
CA PRO A 38 9.72 9.38 1.38
C PRO A 38 10.96 8.70 1.98
N VAL A 39 11.09 7.38 1.84
CA VAL A 39 12.12 6.60 2.56
C VAL A 39 13.46 6.57 1.81
N ARG A 40 13.49 6.90 0.51
CA ARG A 40 14.68 6.86 -0.35
C ARG A 40 15.34 5.46 -0.38
N GLY A 41 14.52 4.43 -0.27
CA GLY A 41 14.92 3.03 -0.34
C GLY A 41 14.86 2.45 -1.74
N LYS A 42 15.27 1.18 -1.87
CA LYS A 42 15.14 0.39 -3.10
C LYS A 42 13.75 -0.25 -3.15
N PRO A 43 13.03 -0.19 -4.29
CA PRO A 43 11.75 -0.86 -4.43
C PRO A 43 11.88 -2.37 -4.26
N LEU A 44 10.80 -3.00 -3.83
CA LEU A 44 10.68 -4.45 -3.78
C LEU A 44 10.19 -4.95 -5.14
N ALA A 45 10.71 -6.09 -5.60
CA ALA A 45 10.21 -6.76 -6.79
C ALA A 45 8.79 -7.29 -6.56
N ASP A 46 7.99 -7.42 -7.62
CA ASP A 46 6.59 -7.91 -7.53
C ASP A 46 6.47 -9.31 -6.91
N GLY A 47 7.48 -10.15 -7.12
CA GLY A 47 7.58 -11.50 -6.57
C GLY A 47 8.28 -11.58 -5.21
N ASP A 48 8.76 -10.46 -4.66
CA ASP A 48 9.53 -10.45 -3.41
C ASP A 48 8.64 -10.92 -2.23
N PRO A 49 9.07 -11.94 -1.45
CA PRO A 49 8.36 -12.36 -0.24
C PRO A 49 8.08 -11.21 0.74
N LYS A 50 8.96 -10.19 0.81
CA LYS A 50 8.77 -9.02 1.66
C LYS A 50 7.60 -8.15 1.21
N MET A 51 7.36 -8.03 -0.09
CA MET A 51 6.21 -7.29 -0.62
C MET A 51 4.91 -7.97 -0.19
N ARG A 52 4.85 -9.31 -0.35
CA ARG A 52 3.69 -10.11 0.08
C ARG A 52 3.46 -10.02 1.59
N ALA A 53 4.53 -10.09 2.38
CA ALA A 53 4.45 -9.94 3.83
C ALA A 53 3.94 -8.55 4.24
N MET A 54 4.38 -7.50 3.54
CA MET A 54 3.94 -6.13 3.77
C MET A 54 2.44 -5.96 3.44
N GLU A 55 1.99 -6.41 2.27
CA GLU A 55 0.57 -6.39 1.89
C GLU A 55 -0.28 -7.13 2.94
N ALA A 56 0.12 -8.36 3.30
CA ALA A 56 -0.59 -9.18 4.28
C ALA A 56 -0.66 -8.51 5.66
N TYR A 57 0.45 -7.93 6.14
CA TYR A 57 0.48 -7.23 7.41
C TYR A 57 -0.43 -5.99 7.41
N ILE A 58 -0.38 -5.18 6.34
CA ILE A 58 -1.24 -4.00 6.20
C ILE A 58 -2.72 -4.40 6.20
N TYR A 59 -3.10 -5.46 5.46
CA TYR A 59 -4.48 -5.97 5.49
C TYR A 59 -4.88 -6.51 6.87
N ALA A 60 -3.98 -7.19 7.58
CA ALA A 60 -4.26 -7.70 8.92
C ALA A 60 -4.61 -6.58 9.91
N GLN A 61 -3.96 -5.41 9.80
CA GLN A 61 -4.25 -4.23 10.63
C GLN A 61 -5.63 -3.61 10.35
N ARG A 62 -6.27 -3.97 9.24
CA ARG A 62 -7.61 -3.50 8.84
C ARG A 62 -8.64 -4.62 8.82
N LYS A 63 -8.39 -5.72 9.55
CA LYS A 63 -9.32 -6.83 9.68
C LYS A 63 -10.70 -6.34 10.13
N GLY A 64 -11.75 -6.80 9.46
CA GLY A 64 -13.14 -6.45 9.76
C GLY A 64 -13.65 -5.17 9.09
N VAL A 65 -12.78 -4.40 8.42
CA VAL A 65 -13.19 -3.26 7.60
C VAL A 65 -13.73 -3.76 6.26
N LYS A 66 -14.86 -3.20 5.83
CA LYS A 66 -15.47 -3.52 4.53
C LYS A 66 -14.57 -3.04 3.39
N LEU A 67 -14.46 -3.86 2.35
CA LEU A 67 -13.76 -3.49 1.12
C LEU A 67 -14.57 -2.41 0.37
N GLU A 68 -13.90 -1.32 0.02
CA GLU A 68 -14.47 -0.13 -0.62
C GLU A 68 -13.55 0.37 -1.73
N TYR A 69 -13.35 -0.48 -2.75
CA TYR A 69 -12.44 -0.22 -3.86
C TYR A 69 -12.79 1.06 -4.63
N GLY A 70 -11.77 1.75 -5.15
CA GLY A 70 -11.92 2.98 -5.93
C GLY A 70 -12.28 4.21 -5.11
N LYS A 71 -12.39 4.08 -3.78
CA LYS A 71 -12.63 5.21 -2.88
C LYS A 71 -11.35 6.02 -2.67
N HIS A 72 -11.52 7.34 -2.73
CA HIS A 72 -10.48 8.40 -2.74
C HIS A 72 -9.78 8.56 -4.07
#